data_AF-A0A182T5I5-F1
#
_entry.id   AF-A0A182T5I5-F1
#
_cell.length_a   1.000
_cell.length_b   1.000
_cell.length_c   1.000
_cell.angle_alpha   90.00
_cell.angle_beta   90.00
_cell.angle_gamma   90.00
#
_symmetry.space_group_name_H-M   'P 1'
#
loop_
_entity.id
_entity.type
_entity.pdbx_description
1 polymer ?
#
loop_
_entity_poly.entity_id
_entity_poly.type
_entity_poly.pdbx_seq_one_letter_code
_entity_poly.pdbx_strand_id
1 'polypeptide(L)'
;MEQTKYKNQQPTVPDVDRPHGKRLTKTMKAIKKGKSKVSPNGKPKASFNTLRLFRRSFIFQTKEFFDNSTLHGVRYIAEEGRPFFERFMWFCFVAFGFIAAVVIIFSLWEKFQTNPTITGLDTDFHNQQVIFPTVLVCPTSPFDEEAVRLEAYQNLGGYEQGSEVYEPFLKLLTQLSYDNIREVAAMLSDMPSTPTVRTSNLREIVFRVAVRCNDTFASCRYKDEDIECCEMFKPMYTEHGFCYAFNARYTNNKQVE
;
A
#
# COMPACT_ATOMS: atom_id res chain seq x y z
N MET A 1 -10.27 -16.22 15.37
CA MET A 1 -11.56 -16.32 14.65
C MET A 1 -11.24 -16.73 13.23
N GLU A 2 -11.66 -17.95 12.89
CA GLU A 2 -11.14 -18.76 11.80
C GLU A 2 -12.04 -18.69 10.56
N GLN A 3 -11.43 -18.78 9.39
CA GLN A 3 -12.05 -18.61 8.07
C GLN A 3 -13.02 -19.76 7.74
N THR A 4 -14.17 -19.45 7.14
CA THR A 4 -15.15 -20.46 6.70
C THR A 4 -15.13 -20.64 5.18
N LYS A 5 -15.05 -21.91 4.79
CA LYS A 5 -14.90 -22.47 3.44
C LYS A 5 -16.30 -22.83 2.89
N TYR A 6 -16.61 -22.41 1.66
CA TYR A 6 -17.83 -22.80 0.94
C TYR A 6 -17.74 -24.24 0.40
N LYS A 7 -18.82 -25.02 0.53
CA LYS A 7 -19.00 -26.39 0.02
C LYS A 7 -20.18 -26.40 -0.96
N ASN A 8 -19.96 -27.01 -2.13
CA ASN A 8 -20.94 -27.18 -3.22
C ASN A 8 -22.04 -28.19 -2.87
N GLN A 9 -23.27 -27.91 -3.30
CA GLN A 9 -24.42 -28.80 -3.21
C GLN A 9 -25.01 -29.02 -4.61
N GLN A 10 -25.27 -30.28 -4.94
CA GLN A 10 -25.86 -30.76 -6.19
C GLN A 10 -27.24 -31.37 -5.90
N PRO A 11 -28.28 -31.17 -6.73
CA PRO A 11 -29.54 -31.89 -6.57
C PRO A 11 -29.78 -32.98 -7.61
N THR A 12 -30.58 -33.93 -7.16
CA THR A 12 -30.92 -35.27 -7.66
C THR A 12 -32.08 -35.31 -8.66
N VAL A 13 -32.10 -36.37 -9.47
CA VAL A 13 -33.12 -36.74 -10.48
C VAL A 13 -34.15 -37.71 -9.88
N PRO A 14 -35.42 -37.73 -10.35
CA PRO A 14 -36.28 -38.91 -10.26
C PRO A 14 -36.71 -39.48 -11.64
N ASP A 15 -37.26 -40.68 -11.58
CA ASP A 15 -37.15 -41.78 -12.54
C ASP A 15 -38.47 -42.17 -13.25
N VAL A 16 -38.31 -42.93 -14.35
CA VAL A 16 -39.24 -43.84 -15.08
C VAL A 16 -40.62 -43.36 -15.58
N ASP A 17 -40.82 -43.40 -16.91
CA ASP A 17 -41.78 -44.34 -17.54
C ASP A 17 -41.56 -44.52 -19.07
N ARG A 18 -41.69 -45.78 -19.51
CA ARG A 18 -41.67 -46.31 -20.91
C ARG A 18 -42.97 -47.14 -21.06
N PRO A 19 -43.52 -47.54 -22.24
CA PRO A 19 -42.79 -48.15 -23.36
C PRO A 19 -43.44 -48.03 -24.78
N HIS A 20 -42.92 -48.87 -25.70
CA HIS A 20 -43.42 -49.27 -27.03
C HIS A 20 -43.04 -48.37 -28.23
N GLY A 21 -42.56 -48.89 -29.37
CA GLY A 21 -42.30 -50.26 -29.78
C GLY A 21 -41.74 -50.31 -31.22
N LYS A 22 -40.93 -51.35 -31.44
CA LYS A 22 -40.67 -52.12 -32.68
C LYS A 22 -40.13 -51.44 -33.95
N ARG A 23 -38.91 -51.89 -34.25
CA ARG A 23 -38.13 -51.93 -35.49
C ARG A 23 -38.86 -52.67 -36.63
N LEU A 24 -38.72 -52.20 -37.86
CA LEU A 24 -38.79 -53.02 -39.08
C LEU A 24 -37.86 -52.43 -40.16
N THR A 25 -37.21 -53.35 -40.87
CA THR A 25 -36.01 -53.18 -41.69
C THR A 25 -36.31 -53.34 -43.18
N LYS A 26 -35.40 -52.79 -44.02
CA LYS A 26 -35.08 -53.21 -45.41
C LYS A 26 -36.23 -52.98 -46.43
N THR A 27 -36.04 -52.69 -47.72
CA THR A 27 -34.91 -52.86 -48.65
C THR A 27 -35.17 -52.05 -49.93
N MET A 28 -34.10 -51.93 -50.71
CA MET A 28 -33.90 -51.33 -52.04
C MET A 28 -34.89 -51.66 -53.16
N LYS A 29 -34.90 -50.74 -54.15
CA LYS A 29 -35.05 -50.87 -55.63
C LYS A 29 -36.13 -49.92 -56.15
N ALA A 30 -36.09 -49.32 -57.34
CA ALA A 30 -35.08 -49.11 -58.38
C ALA A 30 -35.77 -48.24 -59.48
N ILE A 31 -35.03 -47.30 -60.06
CA ILE A 31 -35.06 -46.88 -61.49
C ILE A 31 -36.39 -46.35 -62.09
N LYS A 32 -36.39 -45.06 -62.50
CA LYS A 32 -36.34 -44.67 -63.93
C LYS A 32 -36.05 -43.16 -64.10
N LYS A 33 -35.02 -42.88 -64.91
CA LYS A 33 -34.63 -41.56 -65.41
C LYS A 33 -35.60 -41.09 -66.50
N GLY A 34 -36.01 -39.82 -66.43
CA GLY A 34 -36.53 -39.04 -67.56
C GLY A 34 -35.88 -37.65 -67.52
N LYS A 35 -34.93 -37.41 -68.42
CA LYS A 35 -34.22 -36.12 -68.57
C LYS A 35 -35.15 -35.09 -69.22
N SER A 36 -35.13 -33.86 -68.73
CA SER A 36 -35.25 -32.68 -69.60
C SER A 36 -34.48 -31.49 -69.04
N LYS A 37 -33.34 -31.27 -69.70
CA LYS A 37 -32.64 -30.00 -70.00
C LYS A 37 -32.46 -28.99 -68.85
N VAL A 38 -31.26 -29.03 -68.26
CA VAL A 38 -30.63 -27.89 -67.59
C VAL A 38 -29.98 -27.01 -68.67
N SER A 39 -30.29 -25.72 -68.66
CA SER A 39 -29.41 -24.67 -69.18
C SER A 39 -28.89 -23.85 -67.98
N PRO A 40 -27.59 -23.50 -67.93
CA PRO A 40 -26.95 -22.96 -66.75
C PRO A 40 -26.87 -21.43 -66.82
N ASN A 41 -27.37 -20.71 -65.82
CA ASN A 41 -26.64 -19.58 -65.26
C ASN A 41 -27.34 -18.96 -64.04
N GLY A 42 -26.56 -18.71 -62.99
CA GLY A 42 -26.94 -17.82 -61.89
C GLY A 42 -26.63 -18.36 -60.49
N LYS A 43 -25.38 -18.20 -60.05
CA LYS A 43 -25.10 -17.90 -58.63
C LYS A 43 -24.77 -16.40 -58.53
N PRO A 44 -25.14 -15.68 -57.46
CA PRO A 44 -25.28 -16.18 -56.09
C PRO A 44 -26.63 -15.80 -55.43
N LYS A 45 -27.68 -16.61 -55.63
CA LYS A 45 -28.93 -16.45 -54.85
C LYS A 45 -28.81 -16.90 -53.38
N ALA A 46 -27.74 -17.63 -53.03
CA ALA A 46 -27.55 -18.16 -51.67
C ALA A 46 -27.15 -17.09 -50.64
N SER A 47 -26.22 -16.17 -50.97
CA SER A 47 -25.74 -15.13 -50.03
C SER A 47 -26.83 -14.11 -49.68
N PHE A 48 -27.61 -13.65 -50.67
CA PHE A 48 -28.74 -12.75 -50.46
C PHE A 48 -29.84 -13.36 -49.59
N ASN A 49 -30.10 -14.66 -49.73
CA ASN A 49 -31.06 -15.36 -48.90
C ASN A 49 -30.56 -15.49 -47.45
N THR A 50 -29.27 -15.80 -47.25
CA THR A 50 -28.66 -15.86 -45.91
C THR A 50 -28.72 -14.50 -45.21
N LEU A 51 -28.34 -13.40 -45.86
CA LEU A 51 -28.40 -12.04 -45.28
C LEU A 51 -29.84 -11.61 -44.96
N ARG A 52 -30.81 -11.97 -45.82
CA ARG A 52 -32.23 -11.69 -45.58
C ARG A 52 -32.79 -12.51 -44.41
N LEU A 53 -32.36 -13.76 -44.27
CA LEU A 53 -32.70 -14.62 -43.14
C LEU A 53 -32.08 -14.10 -41.85
N PHE A 54 -30.81 -13.70 -41.86
CA PHE A 54 -30.14 -13.07 -40.73
C PHE A 54 -30.81 -11.76 -40.32
N ARG A 55 -31.18 -10.90 -41.28
CA ARG A 55 -31.88 -9.64 -40.99
C ARG A 55 -33.25 -9.90 -40.35
N ARG A 56 -34.03 -10.85 -40.87
CA ARG A 56 -35.32 -11.23 -40.26
C ARG A 56 -35.13 -11.78 -38.85
N SER A 57 -34.15 -12.67 -38.67
CA SER A 57 -33.81 -13.24 -37.36
C SER A 57 -33.35 -12.16 -36.37
N PHE A 58 -32.53 -11.20 -36.81
CA PHE A 58 -32.03 -10.11 -35.98
C PHE A 58 -33.14 -9.15 -35.58
N ILE A 59 -34.03 -8.76 -36.50
CA ILE A 59 -35.18 -7.91 -36.19
C ILE A 59 -36.12 -8.59 -35.19
N PHE A 60 -36.38 -9.88 -35.39
CA PHE A 60 -37.22 -10.66 -34.47
C PHE A 60 -36.60 -10.72 -33.07
N GLN A 61 -35.31 -11.05 -32.98
CA GLN A 61 -34.61 -11.14 -31.69
C GLN A 61 -34.45 -9.80 -30.98
N THR A 62 -34.12 -8.73 -31.71
CA THR A 62 -33.98 -7.39 -31.11
C THR A 62 -35.31 -6.84 -30.61
N LYS A 63 -36.41 -7.13 -31.29
CA LYS A 63 -37.74 -6.77 -30.85
C LYS A 63 -38.13 -7.51 -29.56
N GLU A 64 -38.00 -8.83 -29.57
CA GLU A 64 -38.27 -9.67 -28.39
C GLU A 64 -37.41 -9.24 -27.19
N PHE A 65 -36.15 -8.87 -27.45
CA PHE A 65 -35.25 -8.36 -26.43
C PHE A 65 -35.71 -7.00 -25.89
N PHE A 66 -36.07 -6.04 -26.75
CA PHE A 66 -36.50 -4.71 -26.29
C PHE A 66 -37.86 -4.73 -25.59
N ASP A 67 -38.75 -5.66 -25.93
CA ASP A 67 -40.04 -5.81 -25.26
C ASP A 67 -39.89 -6.41 -23.86
N ASN A 68 -38.91 -7.31 -23.65
CA ASN A 68 -38.63 -7.95 -22.37
C ASN A 68 -37.47 -7.30 -21.57
N SER A 69 -36.84 -6.25 -22.10
CA SER A 69 -35.71 -5.59 -21.44
C SER A 69 -36.16 -4.68 -20.30
N THR A 70 -35.33 -4.55 -19.27
CA THR A 70 -35.48 -3.53 -18.23
C THR A 70 -34.95 -2.15 -18.65
N LEU A 71 -34.31 -2.06 -19.83
CA LEU A 71 -33.80 -0.80 -20.37
C LEU A 71 -34.96 0.19 -20.61
N HIS A 72 -34.88 1.34 -19.94
CA HIS A 72 -35.88 2.38 -20.09
C HIS A 72 -35.79 3.03 -21.47
N GLY A 73 -36.94 3.28 -22.10
CA GLY A 73 -37.03 3.94 -23.41
C GLY A 73 -37.02 3.00 -24.62
N VAL A 74 -36.26 1.90 -24.59
CA VAL A 74 -36.14 0.99 -25.77
C VAL A 74 -37.42 0.21 -26.07
N ARG A 75 -38.24 -0.09 -25.05
CA ARG A 75 -39.55 -0.73 -25.24
C ARG A 75 -40.46 0.11 -26.15
N TYR A 76 -40.46 1.43 -25.96
CA TYR A 76 -41.28 2.34 -26.77
C TYR A 76 -40.82 2.47 -28.23
N ILE A 77 -39.60 2.05 -28.53
CA ILE A 77 -39.05 1.98 -29.90
C ILE A 77 -39.56 0.71 -30.61
N ALA A 78 -39.67 -0.41 -29.87
CA ALA A 78 -40.05 -1.72 -30.39
C ALA A 78 -41.57 -2.00 -30.41
N GLU A 79 -42.34 -1.29 -29.59
CA GLU A 79 -43.78 -1.47 -29.41
C GLU A 79 -44.57 -1.27 -30.72
N GLU A 80 -45.46 -2.22 -31.05
CA GLU A 80 -46.34 -2.17 -32.22
C GLU A 80 -47.45 -1.13 -32.04
N GLY A 81 -47.80 -0.41 -33.11
CA GLY A 81 -48.93 0.55 -33.11
C GLY A 81 -48.57 2.01 -32.81
N ARG A 82 -47.33 2.34 -32.40
CA ARG A 82 -46.91 3.74 -32.20
C ARG A 82 -46.53 4.45 -33.51
N PRO A 83 -46.85 5.74 -33.66
CA PRO A 83 -46.48 6.52 -34.83
C PRO A 83 -44.96 6.66 -34.95
N PHE A 84 -44.47 6.77 -36.19
CA PHE A 84 -43.04 6.82 -36.49
C PHE A 84 -42.30 7.97 -35.76
N PHE A 85 -42.93 9.14 -35.66
CA PHE A 85 -42.35 10.30 -34.97
C PHE A 85 -42.11 10.05 -33.48
N GLU A 86 -43.01 9.33 -32.81
CA GLU A 86 -42.86 9.01 -31.39
C GLU A 86 -41.72 8.01 -31.19
N ARG A 87 -41.61 7.00 -32.05
CA ARG A 87 -40.48 6.06 -32.03
C ARG A 87 -39.13 6.77 -32.27
N PHE A 88 -39.11 7.73 -33.18
CA PHE A 88 -37.91 8.54 -33.45
C PHE A 88 -37.53 9.40 -32.24
N MET A 89 -38.50 10.05 -31.60
CA MET A 89 -38.26 10.81 -30.37
C MET A 89 -37.66 9.93 -29.26
N TRP A 90 -38.25 8.76 -29.00
CA TRP A 90 -37.70 7.80 -28.02
C TRP A 90 -36.31 7.31 -28.39
N PHE A 91 -36.05 7.07 -29.67
CA PHE A 91 -34.71 6.73 -30.16
C PHE A 91 -33.71 7.85 -29.86
N CYS A 92 -34.07 9.12 -30.13
CA CYS A 92 -33.21 10.26 -29.81
C CYS A 92 -32.92 10.37 -28.31
N PHE A 93 -33.91 10.17 -27.44
CA PHE A 93 -33.71 10.22 -25.99
C PHE A 93 -32.82 9.09 -25.48
N VAL A 94 -33.04 7.86 -25.95
CA VAL A 94 -32.20 6.71 -25.58
C VAL A 94 -30.77 6.92 -26.08
N ALA A 95 -30.59 7.40 -27.31
CA ALA A 95 -29.28 7.67 -27.88
C ALA A 95 -28.52 8.76 -27.10
N PHE A 96 -29.20 9.85 -26.76
CA PHE A 96 -28.62 10.92 -25.95
C PHE A 96 -28.23 10.42 -24.54
N GLY A 97 -29.13 9.67 -23.88
CA GLY A 97 -28.86 9.09 -22.57
C GLY A 97 -27.67 8.14 -22.58
N PHE A 98 -27.53 7.32 -23.63
CA PHE A 98 -26.38 6.43 -23.80
C PHE A 98 -25.07 7.21 -23.95
N ILE A 99 -25.05 8.24 -24.80
CA ILE A 99 -23.85 9.08 -25.00
C ILE A 99 -23.46 9.77 -23.68
N ALA A 100 -24.42 10.36 -22.97
CA ALA A 100 -24.17 11.00 -21.68
C ALA A 100 -23.62 10.02 -20.64
N ALA A 101 -24.19 8.81 -20.56
CA ALA A 101 -23.70 7.77 -19.65
C ALA A 101 -22.25 7.38 -19.97
N VAL A 102 -21.90 7.19 -21.24
CA VAL A 102 -20.53 6.88 -21.66
C VAL A 102 -19.56 7.99 -21.27
N VAL A 103 -19.91 9.26 -21.50
CA VAL A 103 -19.07 10.41 -21.12
C VAL A 103 -18.85 10.46 -19.60
N ILE A 104 -19.91 10.29 -18.81
CA ILE A 104 -19.82 10.29 -17.34
C ILE A 104 -18.94 9.14 -16.86
N ILE A 105 -19.10 7.93 -17.42
CA ILE A 105 -18.30 6.76 -17.06
C ILE A 105 -16.81 7.04 -17.28
N PHE A 106 -16.43 7.56 -18.45
CA PHE A 106 -15.03 7.87 -18.73
C PHE A 106 -14.48 8.98 -17.82
N SER A 107 -15.26 10.03 -17.55
CA SER A 107 -14.84 11.10 -16.65
C SER A 107 -14.65 10.61 -15.21
N LEU A 108 -15.56 9.77 -14.71
CA LEU A 108 -15.42 9.16 -13.38
C LEU A 108 -14.25 8.19 -13.32
N TRP A 109 -14.02 7.42 -14.40
CA TRP A 109 -12.88 6.52 -14.50
C TRP A 109 -11.56 7.28 -14.45
N GLU A 110 -11.44 8.37 -15.22
CA GLU A 110 -10.27 9.24 -15.19
C GLU A 110 -10.07 9.86 -13.81
N LYS A 111 -11.14 10.39 -13.19
CA LYS A 111 -11.07 10.96 -11.83
C LYS A 111 -10.61 9.93 -10.80
N PHE A 112 -11.08 8.68 -10.92
CA PHE A 112 -10.65 7.57 -10.07
C PHE A 112 -9.17 7.24 -10.24
N GLN A 113 -8.65 7.27 -11.48
CA GLN A 113 -7.23 7.03 -11.75
C GLN A 113 -6.33 8.20 -11.34
N THR A 114 -6.82 9.44 -11.44
CA THR A 114 -5.99 10.67 -11.28
C THR A 114 -6.08 11.30 -9.89
N ASN A 115 -7.15 11.09 -9.12
CA ASN A 115 -7.33 11.67 -7.79
C ASN A 115 -7.46 10.59 -6.71
N PRO A 116 -6.39 9.85 -6.40
CA PRO A 116 -6.48 8.66 -5.56
C PRO A 116 -6.67 8.92 -4.06
N THR A 117 -6.67 10.15 -3.54
CA THR A 117 -6.91 10.40 -2.10
C THR A 117 -7.40 11.81 -1.82
N ILE A 118 -8.48 11.94 -1.03
CA ILE A 118 -8.92 13.20 -0.42
C ILE A 118 -8.48 13.18 1.04
N THR A 119 -7.70 14.17 1.47
CA THR A 119 -7.34 14.35 2.87
C THR A 119 -8.28 15.36 3.52
N GLY A 120 -8.83 15.01 4.68
CA GLY A 120 -9.61 15.89 5.54
C GLY A 120 -8.94 16.03 6.89
N LEU A 121 -9.12 17.18 7.54
CA LEU A 121 -8.71 17.38 8.93
C LEU A 121 -9.87 16.96 9.83
N ASP A 122 -9.61 16.04 10.75
CA ASP A 122 -10.52 15.70 11.82
C ASP A 122 -9.89 16.19 13.13
N THR A 123 -10.61 17.04 13.86
CA THR A 123 -10.14 17.63 15.12
C THR A 123 -11.11 17.26 16.22
N ASP A 124 -10.75 16.24 17.00
CA ASP A 124 -11.48 15.87 18.21
C ASP A 124 -10.99 16.74 19.38
N PHE A 125 -11.85 17.64 19.85
CA PHE A 125 -11.58 18.53 20.99
C PHE A 125 -12.01 17.95 22.34
N HIS A 126 -12.74 16.83 22.36
CA HIS A 126 -13.37 16.30 23.59
C HIS A 126 -12.56 15.17 24.23
N ASN A 127 -11.70 14.48 23.48
CA ASN A 127 -10.85 13.42 23.99
C ASN A 127 -9.36 13.81 23.97
N GLN A 128 -8.89 14.56 24.96
CA GLN A 128 -7.51 15.04 25.06
C GLN A 128 -6.55 14.08 25.82
N GLN A 129 -6.76 12.76 25.74
CA GLN A 129 -5.79 11.80 26.26
C GLN A 129 -4.63 11.60 25.27
N VAL A 130 -3.79 12.62 25.13
CA VAL A 130 -2.60 12.55 24.27
C VAL A 130 -1.42 11.92 25.02
N ILE A 131 -0.74 10.99 24.36
CA ILE A 131 0.51 10.42 24.87
C ILE A 131 1.57 11.51 24.81
N PHE A 132 2.22 11.78 25.94
CA PHE A 132 3.31 12.74 25.98
C PHE A 132 4.44 12.26 25.04
N PRO A 133 5.08 13.12 24.25
CA PRO A 133 6.13 12.68 23.34
C PRO A 133 7.40 12.29 24.10
N THR A 134 8.34 11.68 23.40
CA THR A 134 9.72 11.55 23.86
C THR A 134 10.40 12.92 23.75
N VAL A 135 11.06 13.36 24.83
CA VAL A 135 11.82 14.61 24.85
C VAL A 135 13.30 14.27 24.92
N LEU A 136 14.09 14.84 24.01
CA LEU A 136 15.54 14.68 23.96
C LEU A 136 16.21 16.01 24.31
N VAL A 137 17.16 15.96 25.23
CA VAL A 137 17.99 17.10 25.60
C VAL A 137 19.43 16.74 25.27
N CYS A 138 20.00 17.48 24.32
CA CYS A 138 21.36 17.29 23.82
C CYS A 138 22.19 18.52 24.17
N PRO A 139 23.18 18.40 25.06
CA PRO A 139 24.13 19.48 25.33
C PRO A 139 24.88 19.87 24.06
N THR A 140 25.14 21.17 23.85
CA THR A 140 25.92 21.65 22.70
C THR A 140 27.37 21.14 22.74
N SER A 141 27.90 20.96 23.95
CA SER A 141 29.16 20.27 24.22
C SER A 141 28.84 19.02 25.03
N PRO A 142 28.68 17.85 24.40
CA PRO A 142 28.25 16.63 25.08
C PRO A 142 29.38 15.90 25.83
N PHE A 143 30.43 16.62 26.23
CA PHE A 143 31.60 16.11 26.95
C PHE A 143 31.97 17.03 28.11
N ASP A 144 32.55 16.45 29.15
CA ASP A 144 33.16 17.15 30.28
C ASP A 144 34.69 17.23 30.06
N GLU A 145 35.24 18.45 30.11
CA GLU A 145 36.66 18.70 29.83
C GLU A 145 37.61 17.97 30.80
N GLU A 146 37.29 17.92 32.09
CA GLU A 146 38.12 17.22 33.07
C GLU A 146 38.01 15.70 32.91
N ALA A 147 36.80 15.20 32.63
CA ALA A 147 36.59 13.77 32.38
C ALA A 147 37.33 13.29 31.12
N VAL A 148 37.31 14.09 30.05
CA VAL A 148 38.08 13.83 28.81
C VAL A 148 39.57 13.76 29.13
N ARG A 149 40.11 14.75 29.85
CA ARG A 149 41.54 14.79 30.22
C ARG A 149 41.95 13.60 31.07
N LEU A 150 41.11 13.22 32.03
CA LEU A 150 41.35 12.09 32.93
C LEU A 150 41.30 10.75 32.18
N GLU A 151 40.31 10.54 31.31
CA GLU A 151 40.21 9.33 30.49
C GLU A 151 41.39 9.21 29.52
N ALA A 152 41.79 10.32 28.88
CA ALA A 152 42.94 10.39 28.00
C ALA A 152 44.23 10.02 28.74
N TYR A 153 44.48 10.61 29.90
CA TYR A 153 45.71 10.41 30.67
C TYR A 153 45.78 9.04 31.36
N GLN A 154 44.71 8.61 32.05
CA GLN A 154 44.74 7.40 32.88
C GLN A 154 44.49 6.14 32.07
N ASN A 155 43.41 6.11 31.28
CA ASN A 155 42.92 4.89 30.65
C ASN A 155 43.54 4.66 29.28
N LEU A 156 43.64 5.71 28.45
CA LEU A 156 44.19 5.58 27.10
C LEU A 156 45.70 5.73 27.05
N GLY A 157 46.25 6.69 27.80
CA GLY A 157 47.65 7.07 27.80
C GLY A 157 48.52 6.48 28.91
N GLY A 158 47.95 5.72 29.85
CA GLY A 158 48.72 4.97 30.85
C GLY A 158 49.61 5.82 31.76
N TYR A 159 49.18 7.04 32.09
CA TYR A 159 49.94 8.04 32.88
C TYR A 159 51.20 8.61 32.19
N GLU A 160 51.36 8.40 30.88
CA GLU A 160 52.51 8.91 30.12
C GLU A 160 52.35 10.39 29.71
N GLN A 161 53.47 11.06 29.44
CA GLN A 161 53.44 12.41 28.85
C GLN A 161 53.10 12.31 27.35
N GLY A 162 52.21 13.17 26.87
CA GLY A 162 51.73 13.16 25.48
C GLY A 162 50.37 12.48 25.26
N SER A 163 49.69 12.04 26.33
CA SER A 163 48.33 11.48 26.25
C SER A 163 47.26 12.48 25.79
N GLU A 164 47.57 13.77 25.74
CA GLU A 164 46.68 14.82 25.22
C GLU A 164 46.26 14.55 23.75
N VAL A 165 47.02 13.73 23.02
CA VAL A 165 46.66 13.27 21.66
C VAL A 165 45.33 12.50 21.61
N TYR A 166 44.87 11.95 22.74
CA TYR A 166 43.60 11.23 22.86
C TYR A 166 42.37 12.13 22.98
N GLU A 167 42.53 13.38 23.44
CA GLU A 167 41.40 14.26 23.76
C GLU A 167 40.53 14.62 22.54
N PRO A 168 41.07 14.99 21.37
CA PRO A 168 40.23 15.34 20.21
C PRO A 168 39.36 14.17 19.75
N PHE A 169 39.90 12.95 19.81
CA PHE A 169 39.17 11.73 19.51
C PHE A 169 38.02 11.52 20.51
N LEU A 170 38.28 11.66 21.81
CA LEU A 170 37.26 11.50 22.86
C LEU A 170 36.13 12.53 22.70
N LYS A 171 36.47 13.80 22.43
CA LYS A 171 35.49 14.87 22.19
C LYS A 171 34.63 14.56 20.97
N LEU A 172 35.25 14.19 19.85
CA LEU A 172 34.53 13.88 18.61
C LEU A 172 33.64 12.62 18.77
N LEU A 173 34.09 11.64 19.56
CA LEU A 173 33.32 10.42 19.85
C LEU A 173 32.01 10.73 20.60
N THR A 174 32.00 11.72 21.50
CA THR A 174 30.75 12.16 22.16
C THR A 174 29.78 12.85 21.20
N GLN A 175 30.29 13.46 20.12
CA GLN A 175 29.53 14.15 19.09
C GLN A 175 29.26 13.26 17.86
N LEU A 176 29.45 11.95 17.97
CA LEU A 176 29.36 11.02 16.85
C LEU A 176 27.99 11.10 16.15
N SER A 177 28.02 11.33 14.84
CA SER A 177 26.89 11.39 13.92
C SER A 177 27.25 10.71 12.61
N TYR A 178 26.26 10.51 11.74
CA TYR A 178 26.52 9.99 10.41
C TYR A 178 27.50 10.85 9.58
N ASP A 179 27.54 12.16 9.82
CA ASP A 179 28.38 13.09 9.06
C ASP A 179 29.86 12.99 9.47
N ASN A 180 30.15 12.82 10.76
CA ASN A 180 31.52 12.79 11.28
C ASN A 180 32.08 11.38 11.52
N ILE A 181 31.29 10.32 11.31
CA ILE A 181 31.74 8.94 11.54
C ILE A 181 33.01 8.57 10.76
N ARG A 182 33.18 9.13 9.56
CA ARG A 182 34.36 8.90 8.72
C ARG A 182 35.61 9.55 9.30
N GLU A 183 35.45 10.75 9.87
CA GLU A 183 36.53 11.49 10.52
C GLU A 183 36.96 10.77 11.81
N VAL A 184 36.00 10.31 12.62
CA VAL A 184 36.27 9.50 13.81
C VAL A 184 37.03 8.22 13.46
N ALA A 185 36.63 7.52 12.40
CA ALA A 185 37.31 6.31 11.95
C ALA A 185 38.74 6.58 11.45
N ALA A 186 38.98 7.73 10.80
CA ALA A 186 40.31 8.15 10.39
C ALA A 186 41.19 8.48 11.61
N MET A 187 40.69 9.27 12.56
CA MET A 187 41.40 9.59 13.82
C MET A 187 41.76 8.33 14.61
N LEU A 188 40.86 7.35 14.67
CA LEU A 188 41.12 6.04 15.27
C LEU A 188 42.27 5.27 14.59
N SER A 189 42.47 5.46 13.29
CA SER A 189 43.50 4.74 12.52
C SER A 189 44.87 5.39 12.61
N ASP A 190 44.92 6.73 12.69
CA ASP A 190 46.16 7.52 12.78
C ASP A 190 46.74 7.58 14.19
N MET A 191 45.90 7.34 15.20
CA MET A 191 46.26 7.39 16.61
C MET A 191 47.20 6.23 17.03
N PRO A 192 48.19 6.49 17.93
CA PRO A 192 48.99 5.42 18.51
C PRO A 192 48.09 4.38 19.17
N SER A 193 48.03 3.20 18.55
CA SER A 193 47.12 2.13 18.97
C SER A 193 47.59 1.55 20.30
N THR A 194 46.97 1.97 21.41
CA THR A 194 47.15 1.30 22.69
C THR A 194 46.25 0.06 22.73
N PRO A 195 46.68 -1.03 23.40
CA PRO A 195 45.85 -2.21 23.58
C PRO A 195 44.52 -1.89 24.27
N THR A 196 44.46 -0.83 25.08
CA THR A 196 43.25 -0.35 25.75
C THR A 196 42.23 0.19 24.74
N VAL A 197 42.62 1.02 23.76
CA VAL A 197 41.67 1.56 22.75
C VAL A 197 41.05 0.42 21.92
N ARG A 198 41.83 -0.60 21.56
CA ARG A 198 41.34 -1.73 20.72
C ARG A 198 40.39 -2.68 21.43
N THR A 199 40.48 -2.77 22.75
CA THR A 199 39.69 -3.70 23.57
C THR A 199 38.52 -3.01 24.28
N SER A 200 38.51 -1.69 24.31
CA SER A 200 37.49 -0.91 25.00
C SER A 200 36.20 -0.78 24.20
N ASN A 201 35.08 -0.79 24.90
CA ASN A 201 33.79 -0.47 24.31
C ASN A 201 33.66 1.05 24.16
N LEU A 202 33.59 1.53 22.91
CA LEU A 202 33.46 2.96 22.61
C LEU A 202 32.28 3.62 23.32
N ARG A 203 31.16 2.90 23.48
CA ARG A 203 29.99 3.40 24.21
C ARG A 203 30.31 3.68 25.68
N GLU A 204 31.10 2.82 26.31
CA GLU A 204 31.45 2.96 27.73
C GLU A 204 32.47 4.07 27.95
N ILE A 205 33.41 4.26 27.00
CA ILE A 205 34.31 5.42 27.00
C ILE A 205 33.49 6.71 26.99
N VAL A 206 32.49 6.80 26.12
CA VAL A 206 31.63 7.98 26.03
C VAL A 206 30.93 8.21 27.34
N PHE A 207 30.35 7.18 27.95
CA PHE A 207 29.62 7.34 29.21
C PHE A 207 30.51 7.87 30.35
N ARG A 208 31.84 7.67 30.27
CA ARG A 208 32.80 8.25 31.23
C ARG A 208 33.16 9.70 30.93
N VAL A 209 33.25 10.08 29.66
CA VAL A 209 33.68 11.43 29.25
C VAL A 209 32.53 12.39 28.97
N ALA A 210 31.32 11.87 28.80
CA ALA A 210 30.15 12.68 28.53
C ALA A 210 29.78 13.55 29.74
N VAL A 211 29.20 14.72 29.46
CA VAL A 211 28.66 15.57 30.53
C VAL A 211 27.60 14.80 31.31
N ARG A 212 27.67 14.86 32.65
CA ARG A 212 26.80 14.11 33.53
C ARG A 212 25.39 14.69 33.55
N CYS A 213 24.44 13.86 33.96
CA CYS A 213 23.05 14.26 34.05
C CYS A 213 22.84 15.38 35.09
N ASN A 214 23.49 15.28 36.26
CA ASN A 214 23.43 16.29 37.32
C ASN A 214 23.99 17.65 36.88
N ASP A 215 24.96 17.66 35.95
CA ASP A 215 25.55 18.88 35.40
C ASP A 215 24.69 19.45 34.25
N THR A 216 23.80 18.63 33.68
CA THR A 216 22.89 19.02 32.58
C THR A 216 21.55 19.57 33.10
N PHE A 217 21.00 18.97 34.16
CA PHE A 217 19.67 19.30 34.66
C PHE A 217 19.72 19.86 36.09
N ALA A 218 19.26 21.10 36.27
CA ALA A 218 19.15 21.72 37.60
C ALA A 218 17.88 21.31 38.36
N SER A 219 16.76 21.14 37.65
CA SER A 219 15.47 20.70 38.21
C SER A 219 14.56 20.18 37.12
N CYS A 220 13.71 19.20 37.43
CA CYS A 220 12.76 18.62 36.49
C CYS A 220 11.36 18.57 37.11
N ARG A 221 10.36 18.99 36.33
CA ARG A 221 8.95 18.96 36.72
C ARG A 221 8.11 18.44 35.58
N TYR A 222 7.24 17.49 35.85
CA TYR A 222 6.33 16.90 34.89
C TYR A 222 4.91 16.88 35.46
N LYS A 223 3.93 17.48 34.75
CA LYS A 223 2.54 17.62 35.21
C LYS A 223 2.43 18.23 36.62
N ASP A 224 3.20 19.29 36.86
CA ASP A 224 3.27 19.99 38.15
C ASP A 224 3.83 19.18 39.33
N GLU A 225 4.37 17.98 39.08
CA GLU A 225 5.08 17.17 40.06
C GLU A 225 6.59 17.24 39.83
N ASP A 226 7.35 17.48 40.90
CA ASP A 226 8.81 17.44 40.85
C ASP A 226 9.26 15.97 40.70
N ILE A 227 10.16 15.73 39.74
CA ILE A 227 10.65 14.40 39.38
C ILE A 227 12.17 14.33 39.45
N GLU A 228 12.70 13.15 39.76
CA GLU A 228 14.14 12.90 39.73
C GLU A 228 14.66 12.91 38.29
N CYS A 229 15.39 13.97 37.91
CA CYS A 229 15.87 14.18 36.54
C CYS A 229 16.60 12.95 35.99
N CYS A 230 17.58 12.43 36.73
CA CYS A 230 18.46 11.36 36.26
C CYS A 230 17.84 9.96 36.39
N GLU A 231 16.74 9.85 37.14
CA GLU A 231 15.91 8.67 37.11
C GLU A 231 15.06 8.64 35.83
N MET A 232 14.53 9.79 35.41
CA MET A 232 13.57 9.87 34.31
C MET A 232 14.23 10.09 32.93
N PHE A 233 15.33 10.83 32.88
CA PHE A 233 16.11 11.06 31.67
C PHE A 233 17.22 10.03 31.56
N LYS A 234 17.18 9.20 30.52
CA LYS A 234 18.17 8.14 30.28
C LYS A 234 19.15 8.51 29.17
N PRO A 235 20.44 8.15 29.31
CA PRO A 235 21.45 8.44 28.30
C PRO A 235 21.13 7.71 27.00
N MET A 236 21.22 8.43 25.89
CA MET A 236 20.92 7.95 24.55
C MET A 236 21.85 8.59 23.53
N TYR A 237 22.31 7.78 22.58
CA TYR A 237 23.04 8.26 21.43
C TYR A 237 22.09 8.59 20.29
N THR A 238 22.28 9.74 19.66
CA THR A 238 21.48 10.23 18.55
C THR A 238 22.40 10.81 17.45
N GLU A 239 21.82 11.27 16.34
CA GLU A 239 22.57 11.98 15.29
C GLU A 239 23.11 13.35 15.75
N HIS A 240 22.69 13.84 16.92
CA HIS A 240 23.27 15.03 17.56
C HIS A 240 24.38 14.69 18.56
N GLY A 241 24.80 13.43 18.63
CA GLY A 241 25.75 12.92 19.61
C GLY A 241 25.06 12.38 20.88
N PHE A 242 25.77 12.44 21.99
CA PHE A 242 25.29 11.97 23.29
C PHE A 242 24.26 12.92 23.91
N CYS A 243 23.10 12.37 24.27
CA CYS A 243 21.95 13.11 24.77
C CYS A 243 21.23 12.37 25.91
N TYR A 244 20.24 13.02 26.49
CA TYR A 244 19.37 12.48 27.52
C TYR A 244 17.91 12.43 27.04
N ALA A 245 17.25 11.29 27.19
CA ALA A 245 15.91 11.04 26.69
C ALA A 245 14.90 10.81 27.82
N PHE A 246 13.82 11.59 27.84
CA PHE A 246 12.65 11.40 28.70
C PHE A 246 11.52 10.75 27.94
N ASN A 247 10.83 9.79 28.57
CA ASN A 247 9.68 9.09 27.99
C ASN A 247 10.00 8.45 26.62
N ALA A 248 11.20 7.89 26.49
CA ALA A 248 11.60 7.12 25.33
C ALA A 248 11.05 5.69 25.42
N ARG A 249 10.39 5.22 24.36
CA ARG A 249 9.86 3.85 24.30
C ARG A 249 10.96 2.78 24.34
N TYR A 250 12.15 3.13 23.87
CA TYR A 250 13.29 2.22 23.78
C TYR A 250 14.47 2.83 24.56
N THR A 251 14.57 2.50 25.84
CA THR A 251 15.73 2.86 26.67
C THR A 251 16.58 1.61 26.93
N ASN A 252 17.89 1.74 26.74
CA ASN A 252 18.84 0.73 27.21
C ASN A 252 19.09 0.95 28.70
N ASN A 253 18.72 0.00 29.55
CA ASN A 253 18.81 0.08 31.02
C ASN A 253 20.25 -0.04 31.57
N LYS A 254 21.23 0.69 31.00
CA LYS A 254 22.53 0.87 31.64
C LYS A 254 22.54 2.24 32.32
N GLN A 255 22.46 2.25 33.63
CA GLN A 255 22.55 3.47 34.44
C GLN A 255 24.00 4.01 34.35
N VAL A 256 24.11 5.31 34.06
CA VAL A 256 25.36 6.08 34.19
C VAL A 256 25.20 6.81 35.50
N GLU A 257 25.99 6.42 36.49
CA GLU A 257 26.06 7.01 37.82
C GLU A 257 27.24 7.98 37.88
#